data_AF-A0A5D6XNU3-F1
#
_entry.id   AF-A0A5D6XNU3-F1
#
_cell.length_a   1.000
_cell.length_b   1.000
_cell.length_c   1.000
_cell.angle_alpha   90.00
_cell.angle_beta   90.00
_cell.angle_gamma   90.00
#
_symmetry.space_group_name_H-M   'P 1'
#
loop_
_entity.id
_entity.type
_entity.pdbx_description
1 polymer ?
#
loop_
_entity_poly.entity_id
_entity_poly.type
_entity_poly.pdbx_seq_one_letter_code
_entity_poly.pdbx_strand_id
1 'polypeptide(L)'
;SLAGMNGAFAKTLSLVCPPIQYPPHCRINPVQQDAADTMELEARLEELFLHAKQLELLFLGGETAGSQQQSELEAEVVNLESELNEKHDLIEKYMDVIRGWEGKFKRLETRCALERE
;
A
#
# COMPACT_ATOMS: atom_id res chain seq x y z
N SER A 1 -0.61 27.35 -52.57
CA SER A 1 -0.12 28.74 -52.73
C SER A 1 0.24 29.30 -51.36
N LEU A 2 1.16 30.26 -51.27
CA LEU A 2 1.53 30.91 -50.01
C LEU A 2 0.30 31.49 -49.27
N ALA A 3 -0.67 32.01 -50.04
CA ALA A 3 -1.95 32.47 -49.54
C ALA A 3 -2.77 31.38 -48.81
N GLY A 4 -2.74 30.14 -49.31
CA GLY A 4 -3.39 29.00 -48.65
C GLY A 4 -2.73 28.62 -47.32
N MET A 5 -1.40 28.67 -47.24
CA MET A 5 -0.66 28.42 -46.00
C MET A 5 -0.88 29.52 -44.97
N ASN A 6 -0.84 30.79 -45.38
CA ASN A 6 -1.10 31.91 -44.48
C ASN A 6 -2.55 31.90 -43.97
N GLY A 7 -3.51 31.53 -44.82
CA GLY A 7 -4.90 31.34 -44.41
C GLY A 7 -5.08 30.19 -43.41
N ALA A 8 -4.40 29.07 -43.62
CA ALA A 8 -4.39 27.96 -42.67
C ALA A 8 -3.72 28.36 -41.34
N PHE A 9 -2.61 29.10 -41.39
CA PHE A 9 -1.91 29.59 -40.21
C PHE A 9 -2.73 30.59 -39.40
N ALA A 10 -3.40 31.55 -40.05
CA ALA A 10 -4.28 32.51 -39.39
C ALA A 10 -5.49 31.82 -38.73
N LYS A 11 -6.07 30.83 -39.39
CA LYS A 11 -7.12 29.98 -38.78
C LYS A 11 -6.59 29.23 -37.56
N THR A 12 -5.37 28.73 -37.64
CA THR A 12 -4.72 28.04 -36.53
C THR A 12 -4.47 29.00 -35.36
N LEU A 13 -3.97 30.21 -35.60
CA LEU A 13 -3.78 31.21 -34.55
C LEU A 13 -5.09 31.66 -33.90
N SER A 14 -6.17 31.80 -34.68
CA SER A 14 -7.49 32.15 -34.12
C SER A 14 -8.09 31.05 -33.24
N LEU A 15 -7.67 29.79 -33.41
CA LEU A 15 -8.10 28.68 -32.55
C LEU A 15 -7.32 28.66 -31.22
N VAL A 16 -6.10 29.20 -31.21
CA VAL A 16 -5.19 29.08 -30.06
C VAL A 16 -5.11 30.38 -29.25
N CYS A 17 -5.32 31.54 -29.88
CA CYS A 17 -5.25 32.84 -29.22
C CYS A 17 -6.64 33.50 -29.16
N PRO A 18 -7.25 33.64 -27.97
CA PRO A 18 -8.51 34.38 -27.84
C PRO A 18 -8.32 35.86 -28.21
N PRO A 19 -9.30 36.51 -28.85
CA PRO A 19 -9.21 37.92 -29.20
C PRO A 19 -9.11 38.77 -27.93
N ILE A 20 -8.09 39.63 -27.86
CA ILE A 20 -7.90 40.54 -26.72
C ILE A 20 -8.99 41.62 -26.78
N GLN A 21 -9.94 41.59 -25.86
CA GLN A 21 -10.94 42.67 -25.69
C GLN A 21 -10.40 43.75 -24.74
N TYR A 22 -10.48 45.01 -25.18
CA TYR A 22 -10.26 46.20 -24.36
C TYR A 22 -11.57 47.00 -24.25
N PRO A 23 -11.93 47.56 -23.07
CA PRO A 23 -11.23 47.46 -21.79
C PRO A 23 -11.40 46.09 -21.12
N PRO A 24 -10.45 45.63 -20.28
CA PRO A 24 -10.50 44.30 -19.68
C PRO A 24 -11.72 44.17 -18.75
N HIS A 25 -12.48 43.08 -18.93
CA HIS A 25 -13.58 42.71 -18.05
C HIS A 25 -13.07 42.56 -16.61
N CYS A 26 -13.73 43.27 -15.70
CA CYS A 26 -13.60 43.23 -14.23
C CYS A 26 -12.36 42.52 -13.70
N ARG A 27 -11.29 43.28 -13.39
CA ARG A 27 -10.26 42.76 -12.50
C ARG A 27 -10.87 42.62 -11.12
N ILE A 28 -10.94 41.38 -10.62
CA ILE A 28 -11.38 41.08 -9.25
C ILE A 28 -10.54 41.94 -8.30
N ASN A 29 -11.20 42.61 -7.34
CA ASN A 29 -10.50 43.43 -6.35
C ASN A 29 -9.58 42.50 -5.54
N PRO A 30 -8.26 42.72 -5.53
CA PRO A 30 -7.32 41.87 -4.81
C PRO A 30 -7.71 41.66 -3.35
N VAL A 31 -8.23 42.70 -2.69
CA VAL A 31 -8.66 42.61 -1.28
C VAL A 31 -9.85 41.66 -1.09
N GLN A 32 -10.77 41.61 -2.05
CA GLN A 32 -11.92 40.71 -1.99
C GLN A 32 -11.52 39.26 -2.31
N GLN A 33 -10.54 39.08 -3.20
CA GLN A 33 -9.94 37.78 -3.48
C GLN A 33 -9.20 37.27 -2.24
N ASP A 34 -8.35 38.09 -1.64
CA ASP A 34 -7.60 37.74 -0.42
C ASP A 34 -8.55 37.37 0.74
N ALA A 35 -9.68 38.08 0.89
CA ALA A 35 -10.67 37.77 1.91
C ALA A 35 -11.39 36.43 1.66
N ALA A 36 -11.73 36.12 0.40
CA ALA A 36 -12.33 34.84 0.04
C ALA A 36 -11.34 33.68 0.23
N ASP A 37 -10.09 33.88 -0.18
CA ASP A 37 -9.01 32.89 -0.04
C ASP A 37 -8.69 32.65 1.45
N THR A 38 -8.70 33.70 2.27
CA THR A 38 -8.49 33.59 3.73
C THR A 38 -9.63 32.82 4.38
N MET A 39 -10.89 33.11 4.01
CA MET A 39 -12.04 32.39 4.54
C MET A 39 -12.06 30.91 4.14
N GLU A 40 -11.66 30.59 2.90
CA GLU A 40 -11.47 29.19 2.46
C GLU A 40 -10.35 28.50 3.24
N LEU A 41 -9.24 29.20 3.48
CA LEU A 41 -8.12 28.69 4.27
C LEU A 41 -8.55 28.40 5.70
N GLU A 42 -9.30 29.30 6.34
CA GLU A 42 -9.82 29.14 7.70
C GLU A 42 -10.75 27.91 7.79
N ALA A 43 -11.67 27.74 6.84
CA ALA A 43 -12.56 26.57 6.82
C ALA A 43 -11.77 25.25 6.67
N ARG A 44 -10.75 25.23 5.80
CA ARG A 44 -9.87 24.06 5.64
C ARG A 44 -9.04 23.79 6.89
N LEU A 45 -8.59 24.84 7.57
CA LEU A 45 -7.87 24.71 8.84
C LEU A 45 -8.77 24.13 9.92
N GLU A 46 -10.02 24.58 10.03
CA GLU A 46 -11.00 24.00 10.97
C GLU A 46 -11.22 22.50 10.72
N GLU A 47 -11.36 22.09 9.46
CA GLU A 47 -11.48 20.67 9.08
C GLU A 47 -10.22 19.88 9.44
N LEU A 48 -9.03 20.44 9.15
CA LEU A 48 -7.76 19.83 9.53
C LEU A 48 -7.61 19.70 11.04
N PHE A 49 -8.02 20.70 11.82
CA PHE A 49 -8.00 20.64 13.28
C PHE A 49 -8.94 19.57 13.82
N LEU A 50 -10.14 19.45 13.25
CA LEU A 50 -11.08 18.39 13.62
C LEU A 50 -10.50 17.00 13.33
N HIS A 51 -9.92 16.81 12.14
CA HIS A 51 -9.30 15.55 11.75
C HIS A 51 -8.07 15.23 12.62
N ALA A 52 -7.22 16.22 12.88
CA ALA A 52 -6.10 16.08 13.81
C ALA A 52 -6.59 15.72 15.22
N LYS A 53 -7.72 16.26 15.68
CA LYS A 53 -8.31 15.90 16.98
C LYS A 53 -8.87 14.48 17.01
N GLN A 54 -9.47 14.03 15.92
CA GLN A 54 -9.92 12.64 15.78
C GLN A 54 -8.72 11.67 15.78
N LEU A 55 -7.64 12.00 15.09
CA LEU A 55 -6.39 11.24 15.13
C LEU A 55 -5.77 11.26 16.53
N GLU A 56 -5.71 12.41 17.18
CA GLU A 56 -5.27 12.53 18.57
C GLU A 56 -6.10 11.61 19.48
N LEU A 57 -7.43 11.57 19.32
CA LEU A 57 -8.29 10.66 20.09
C LEU A 57 -8.08 9.18 19.73
N LEU A 58 -7.77 8.85 18.48
CA LEU A 58 -7.41 7.48 18.09
C LEU A 58 -6.07 7.04 18.69
N PHE A 59 -5.09 7.95 18.74
CA PHE A 59 -3.76 7.67 19.27
C PHE A 59 -3.71 7.72 20.80
N LEU A 60 -4.37 8.68 21.45
CA LEU A 60 -4.52 8.73 22.92
C LEU A 60 -5.55 7.71 23.44
N GLY A 61 -6.58 7.37 22.65
CA GLY A 61 -7.46 6.22 22.90
C GLY A 61 -6.79 4.87 22.65
N GLY A 62 -5.59 4.88 22.05
CA GLY A 62 -4.75 3.73 21.74
C GLY A 62 -4.22 2.97 22.96
N GLU A 63 -4.37 3.47 24.19
CA GLU A 63 -4.13 2.64 25.39
C GLU A 63 -5.18 1.51 25.52
N THR A 64 -6.34 1.62 24.86
CA THR A 64 -7.38 0.58 24.88
C THR A 64 -7.40 -0.27 23.60
N ALA A 65 -7.23 0.33 22.42
CA ALA A 65 -7.12 -0.41 21.15
C ALA A 65 -5.79 -1.14 20.97
N GLY A 66 -4.69 -0.60 21.53
CA GLY A 66 -3.40 -1.27 21.57
C GLY A 66 -3.46 -2.56 22.37
N SER A 67 -4.22 -2.61 23.48
CA SER A 67 -4.33 -3.81 24.31
C SER A 67 -5.07 -4.97 23.64
N GLN A 68 -6.13 -4.68 22.85
CA GLN A 68 -6.89 -5.73 22.16
C GLN A 68 -6.13 -6.27 20.96
N GLN A 69 -5.57 -5.40 20.11
CA GLN A 69 -4.72 -5.85 18.99
C GLN A 69 -3.46 -6.54 19.48
N GLN A 70 -2.85 -6.06 20.57
CA GLN A 70 -1.73 -6.73 21.22
C GLN A 70 -2.14 -8.10 21.77
N SER A 71 -3.30 -8.21 22.43
CA SER A 71 -3.81 -9.49 22.92
C SER A 71 -4.14 -10.47 21.79
N GLU A 72 -4.66 -10.01 20.66
CA GLU A 72 -4.91 -10.82 19.46
C GLU A 72 -3.60 -11.30 18.84
N LEU A 73 -2.60 -10.42 18.74
CA LEU A 73 -1.26 -10.77 18.26
C LEU A 73 -0.54 -11.74 19.21
N GLU A 74 -0.63 -11.53 20.52
CA GLU A 74 -0.06 -12.45 21.52
C GLU A 74 -0.73 -13.82 21.46
N ALA A 75 -2.05 -13.88 21.27
CA ALA A 75 -2.77 -15.14 21.07
C ALA A 75 -2.36 -15.84 19.77
N GLU A 76 -2.21 -15.09 18.68
CA GLU A 76 -1.75 -15.62 17.40
C GLU A 76 -0.30 -16.13 17.48
N VAL A 77 0.58 -15.42 18.20
CA VAL A 77 1.96 -15.88 18.44
C VAL A 77 1.96 -17.22 19.18
N VAL A 78 1.17 -17.36 20.25
CA VAL A 78 1.06 -18.63 20.99
C VAL A 78 0.52 -19.75 20.09
N ASN A 79 -0.46 -19.44 19.24
CA ASN A 79 -1.01 -20.41 18.30
C ASN A 79 0.04 -20.86 17.26
N LEU A 80 0.80 -19.92 16.70
CA LEU A 80 1.87 -20.21 15.76
C LEU A 80 3.02 -20.99 16.41
N GLU A 81 3.36 -20.69 17.67
CA GLU A 81 4.35 -21.46 18.44
C GLU A 81 3.89 -22.91 18.66
N SER A 82 2.60 -23.11 18.97
CA SER A 82 2.02 -24.47 19.10
C SER A 82 2.08 -25.23 17.77
N GLU A 83 1.63 -24.61 16.67
CA GLU A 83 1.68 -25.25 15.35
C GLU A 83 3.12 -25.58 14.96
N LEU A 84 4.07 -24.65 15.18
CA LEU A 84 5.48 -24.88 14.89
C LEU A 84 6.02 -26.11 15.62
N ASN A 85 5.69 -26.28 16.89
CA ASN A 85 6.09 -27.46 17.68
C ASN A 85 5.46 -28.75 17.14
N GLU A 86 4.17 -28.74 16.78
CA GLU A 86 3.52 -29.90 16.17
C GLU A 86 4.17 -30.29 14.84
N LYS A 87 4.53 -29.32 14.00
CA LYS A 87 5.26 -29.59 12.76
C LYS A 87 6.64 -30.14 13.05
N HIS A 88 7.33 -29.63 14.07
CA HIS A 88 8.65 -30.12 14.47
C HIS A 88 8.59 -31.59 14.88
N ASP A 89 7.66 -31.97 15.75
CA ASP A 89 7.42 -33.36 16.15
C ASP A 89 7.11 -34.27 14.96
N LEU A 90 6.36 -33.76 13.98
CA LEU A 90 6.03 -34.50 12.77
C LEU A 90 7.28 -34.72 11.89
N ILE A 91 8.14 -33.71 11.77
CA ILE A 91 9.42 -33.83 11.08
C ILE A 91 10.29 -34.89 11.74
N GLU A 92 10.40 -34.91 13.07
CA GLU A 92 11.17 -35.94 13.78
C GLU A 92 10.65 -37.36 13.50
N LYS A 93 9.33 -37.56 13.54
CA LYS A 93 8.71 -38.85 13.19
C LYS A 93 9.02 -39.25 11.74
N TYR A 94 8.94 -38.32 10.79
CA TYR A 94 9.27 -38.62 9.40
C TYR A 94 10.77 -38.89 9.20
N MET A 95 11.65 -38.21 9.93
CA MET A 95 13.09 -38.51 9.89
C MET A 95 13.38 -39.96 10.32
N ASP A 96 12.72 -40.46 11.36
CA ASP A 96 12.90 -41.86 11.79
C ASP A 96 12.37 -42.86 10.77
N VAL A 97 11.24 -42.55 10.11
CA VAL A 97 10.73 -43.36 9.00
C VAL A 97 11.75 -43.40 7.86
N ILE A 98 12.28 -42.25 7.45
CA ILE A 98 13.29 -42.13 6.39
C ILE A 98 14.53 -42.97 6.74
N ARG A 99 15.09 -42.83 7.94
CA ARG A 99 16.21 -43.64 8.42
C ARG A 99 15.91 -45.15 8.37
N GLY A 100 14.68 -45.53 8.72
CA GLY A 100 14.20 -46.90 8.61
C GLY A 100 14.19 -47.42 7.18
N TRP A 101 13.78 -46.59 6.22
CA TRP A 101 13.84 -46.89 4.79
C TRP A 101 15.28 -46.97 4.27
N GLU A 102 16.14 -46.01 4.61
CA GLU A 102 17.56 -46.04 4.26
C GLU A 102 18.22 -47.35 4.69
N GLY A 103 17.97 -47.80 5.92
CA GLY A 103 18.47 -49.08 6.42
C GLY A 103 17.92 -50.30 5.65
N LYS A 104 16.65 -50.27 5.24
CA LYS A 104 16.05 -51.33 4.41
C LYS A 104 16.66 -51.35 3.01
N PHE A 105 16.81 -50.19 2.37
CA PHE A 105 17.45 -50.06 1.06
C PHE A 105 18.88 -50.57 1.10
N LYS A 106 19.67 -50.17 2.09
CA LYS A 106 21.06 -50.65 2.26
C LYS A 106 21.15 -52.18 2.37
N ARG A 107 20.23 -52.81 3.12
CA ARG A 107 20.18 -54.29 3.21
C ARG A 107 19.78 -54.93 1.89
N LEU A 108 18.84 -54.33 1.17
CA LEU A 108 18.43 -54.80 -0.15
C LEU A 108 19.59 -54.73 -1.14
N GLU A 109 20.29 -53.60 -1.21
CA GLU A 109 21.48 -53.39 -2.04
C GLU A 109 22.56 -54.44 -1.73
N THR A 110 22.83 -54.70 -0.46
CA THR A 110 23.81 -55.72 -0.04
C THR A 110 23.43 -57.12 -0.54
N ARG A 111 22.16 -57.52 -0.43
CA ARG A 111 21.70 -58.82 -0.94
C ARG A 111 21.79 -58.90 -2.46
N CYS A 112 21.35 -57.86 -3.16
CA CYS A 112 21.44 -57.81 -4.62
C CYS A 112 22.89 -57.80 -5.12
N ALA A 113 23.84 -57.29 -4.34
CA ALA A 113 25.26 -57.38 -4.66
C ALA A 113 25.76 -58.83 -4.51
N LEU A 114 25.39 -59.52 -3.42
CA LEU A 114 25.75 -60.92 -3.16
C LEU A 114 25.14 -61.90 -4.19
N GLU A 115 23.94 -61.60 -4.71
CA GLU A 115 23.30 -62.41 -5.76
C GLU A 115 23.95 -62.25 -7.15
N ARG A 116 24.83 -61.25 -7.33
CA ARG A 116 25.53 -61.00 -8.61
C ARG A 116 26.94 -61.60 -8.65
N GLU A 117 27.46 -62.07 -7.52
CA GLU A 117 28.74 -62.81 -7.40
C GLU A 117 28.49 -64.32 -7.50
#